data_AF-A0A2V4DUF5-F1
#
_entry.id   AF-A0A2V4DUF5-F1
#
_cell.length_a   1.000
_cell.length_b   1.000
_cell.length_c   1.000
_cell.angle_alpha   90.00
_cell.angle_beta   90.00
_cell.angle_gamma   90.00
#
_symmetry.space_group_name_H-M   'P 1'
#
loop_
_entity.id
_entity.type
_entity.pdbx_description
1 polymer ?
#
loop_
_entity_poly.entity_id
_entity_poly.type
_entity_poly.pdbx_seq_one_letter_code
_entity_poly.pdbx_strand_id
1 'polypeptide(L)'
;ANHLHFKWIVPFHADEAVELLSSCKRTILIENNYSGLFHRYMRGETGFTVDGHIRKYDGEPFKPRHIVAAVQKQLEGEETLSVPYEEIIV
;
A
#
# COMPACT_ATOMS: atom_id res chain seq x y z
N ALA A 1 7.08 -13.36 -2.76
CA ALA A 1 6.27 -12.13 -2.71
C ALA A 1 6.07 -11.62 -4.14
N ASN A 2 4.91 -11.06 -4.43
CA ASN A 2 4.58 -10.39 -5.69
C ASN A 2 4.62 -8.86 -5.50
N HIS A 3 4.68 -8.10 -6.60
CA HIS A 3 4.59 -6.64 -6.59
C HIS A 3 3.79 -6.18 -7.82
N LEU A 4 2.81 -5.32 -7.59
CA LEU A 4 1.96 -4.73 -8.62
C LEU A 4 2.06 -3.21 -8.55
N HIS A 5 2.44 -2.59 -9.67
CA HIS A 5 2.45 -1.14 -9.81
C HIS A 5 1.37 -0.69 -10.77
N PHE A 6 0.40 0.09 -10.29
CA PHE A 6 -0.65 0.65 -11.13
C PHE A 6 -0.12 1.86 -11.91
N LYS A 7 0.03 1.68 -13.22
CA LYS A 7 0.54 2.72 -14.13
C LYS A 7 -0.56 3.67 -14.61
N TRP A 8 -1.78 3.17 -14.79
CA TRP A 8 -2.89 3.91 -15.35
C TRP A 8 -3.99 4.09 -14.32
N ILE A 9 -4.37 5.34 -14.07
CA ILE A 9 -5.50 5.68 -13.20
C ILE A 9 -6.76 5.88 -14.04
N VAL A 10 -6.64 6.47 -15.25
CA VAL A 10 -7.77 6.64 -16.15
C VAL A 10 -7.35 6.28 -17.59
N PRO A 11 -8.01 5.31 -18.25
CA PRO A 11 -9.02 4.42 -17.68
C PRO A 11 -8.41 3.46 -16.64
N PHE A 12 -9.18 3.15 -15.59
CA PHE A 12 -8.80 2.15 -14.59
C PHE A 12 -9.24 0.76 -15.06
N HIS A 13 -8.31 -0.19 -15.08
CA HIS A 13 -8.55 -1.57 -15.49
C HIS A 13 -9.13 -2.36 -14.31
N ALA A 14 -10.39 -2.06 -13.97
CA ALA A 14 -11.04 -2.53 -12.74
C ALA A 14 -11.17 -4.06 -12.68
N ASP A 15 -11.58 -4.68 -13.79
CA ASP A 15 -11.82 -6.13 -13.86
C ASP A 15 -10.51 -6.90 -13.65
N GLU A 16 -9.44 -6.52 -14.34
CA GLU A 16 -8.13 -7.14 -14.22
C GLU A 16 -7.51 -6.91 -12.84
N ALA A 17 -7.73 -5.72 -12.26
CA ALA A 17 -7.29 -5.41 -10.90
C ALA A 17 -7.99 -6.34 -9.89
N VAL A 18 -9.32 -6.51 -9.99
CA VAL A 18 -10.08 -7.38 -9.09
C VAL A 18 -9.68 -8.83 -9.24
N GLU A 19 -9.53 -9.33 -10.46
CA GLU A 19 -9.12 -10.71 -10.72
C GLU A 19 -7.77 -11.01 -10.04
N LEU A 20 -6.78 -10.15 -10.27
CA LEU A 20 -5.45 -10.32 -9.72
C LEU A 20 -5.42 -10.17 -8.19
N LEU A 21 -6.06 -9.13 -7.66
CA LEU A 21 -6.06 -8.84 -6.23
C LEU A 21 -6.85 -9.88 -5.42
N SER A 22 -7.98 -10.38 -5.95
CA SER A 22 -8.80 -11.41 -5.28
C SER A 22 -8.07 -12.75 -5.12
N SER A 23 -7.08 -13.02 -5.96
CA SER A 23 -6.24 -14.23 -5.84
C SER A 23 -5.15 -14.12 -4.76
N CYS A 24 -4.88 -12.91 -4.26
CA CYS A 24 -3.82 -12.67 -3.29
C CYS A 24 -4.27 -13.07 -1.87
N LYS A 25 -3.40 -13.80 -1.15
CA LYS A 25 -3.66 -14.19 0.25
C LYS A 25 -3.62 -13.02 1.24
N ARG A 26 -2.86 -11.99 0.90
CA ARG A 26 -2.65 -10.78 1.71
C ARG A 26 -2.25 -9.65 0.77
N THR A 27 -2.84 -8.48 0.94
CA THR A 27 -2.62 -7.29 0.11
C THR A 27 -2.21 -6.11 0.97
N ILE A 28 -1.05 -5.53 0.69
CA ILE A 28 -0.54 -4.34 1.41
C ILE A 28 -0.35 -3.23 0.39
N LEU A 29 -1.04 -2.12 0.57
CA LEU A 29 -0.94 -0.97 -0.31
C LEU A 29 0.09 0.03 0.22
N ILE A 30 1.03 0.41 -0.65
CA ILE A 30 2.10 1.37 -0.34
C ILE A 30 1.81 2.67 -1.10
N GLU A 31 1.73 3.80 -0.40
CA GLU A 31 1.43 5.10 -1.02
C GLU A 31 2.06 6.29 -0.27
N ASN A 32 2.48 7.32 -1.01
CA ASN A 32 3.09 8.53 -0.46
C ASN A 32 2.03 9.61 -0.19
N ASN A 33 1.01 9.28 0.60
CA ASN A 33 0.00 10.25 0.99
C ASN A 33 -0.65 9.85 2.33
N TYR A 34 -1.30 10.81 2.99
CA TYR A 34 -1.96 10.61 4.28
C TYR A 34 -3.32 9.90 4.17
N SER A 35 -4.17 10.36 3.24
CA SER A 35 -5.59 10.01 3.21
C SER A 35 -5.91 8.65 2.59
N GLY A 36 -4.96 8.05 1.90
CA GLY A 36 -5.13 6.86 1.09
C GLY A 36 -5.87 7.10 -0.22
N LEU A 37 -5.45 8.11 -0.97
CA LEU A 37 -6.17 8.57 -2.17
C LEU A 37 -6.31 7.47 -3.22
N PHE A 38 -5.23 6.72 -3.50
CA PHE A 38 -5.31 5.64 -4.48
C PHE A 38 -6.16 4.48 -3.96
N HIS A 39 -6.03 4.12 -2.68
CA HIS A 39 -6.90 3.11 -2.07
C HIS A 39 -8.39 3.45 -2.22
N ARG A 40 -8.76 4.70 -1.89
CA ARG A 40 -10.16 5.17 -1.99
C ARG A 40 -10.66 5.14 -3.43
N TYR A 41 -9.81 5.56 -4.38
CA TYR A 41 -10.13 5.51 -5.80
C TYR A 41 -10.36 4.06 -6.26
N MET A 42 -9.36 3.19 -6.08
CA MET A 42 -9.45 1.77 -6.44
C MET A 42 -10.67 1.10 -5.80
N ARG A 43 -10.94 1.34 -4.51
CA ARG A 43 -12.12 0.81 -3.83
C ARG A 43 -13.43 1.36 -4.41
N GLY A 44 -13.45 2.61 -4.85
CA GLY A 44 -14.60 3.20 -5.55
C GLY A 44 -14.89 2.51 -6.88
N GLU A 45 -13.85 2.20 -7.65
CA GLU A 45 -13.98 1.53 -8.96
C GLU A 45 -14.26 0.03 -8.85
N THR A 46 -13.77 -0.63 -7.80
CA THR A 46 -13.75 -2.11 -7.72
C THR A 46 -14.49 -2.72 -6.54
N GLY A 47 -14.79 -1.93 -5.51
CA GLY A 47 -15.25 -2.42 -4.21
C GLY A 47 -14.18 -3.14 -3.38
N PHE A 48 -12.99 -3.44 -3.94
CA PHE A 48 -11.93 -4.17 -3.26
C PHE A 48 -11.29 -3.33 -2.15
N THR A 49 -11.03 -3.95 -1.00
CA THR A 49 -10.27 -3.36 0.10
C THR A 49 -9.00 -4.15 0.34
N VAL A 50 -7.93 -3.45 0.76
CA VAL A 50 -6.67 -4.10 1.10
C VAL A 50 -6.61 -4.50 2.57
N ASP A 51 -5.73 -5.43 2.89
CA ASP A 51 -5.51 -5.91 4.26
C ASP A 51 -4.68 -4.95 5.12
N GLY A 52 -3.80 -4.19 4.47
CA GLY A 52 -2.83 -3.36 5.14
C GLY A 52 -2.38 -2.16 4.32
N HIS A 53 -1.89 -1.15 5.02
CA HIS A 53 -1.47 0.13 4.45
C HIS A 53 -0.08 0.51 4.93
N ILE A 54 0.76 0.98 4.03
CA ILE A 54 2.03 1.63 4.35
C ILE A 54 1.98 3.02 3.72
N ARG A 55 1.98 4.06 4.56
CA ARG A 55 1.83 5.45 4.14
C ARG A 55 3.01 6.29 4.56
N LYS A 56 3.40 7.25 3.72
CA LYS A 56 4.44 8.22 4.08
C LYS A 56 4.08 9.59 3.53
N TYR A 57 4.31 10.62 4.34
CA TYR A 57 3.83 11.98 4.07
C TYR A 57 4.66 13.05 4.82
N ASP A 58 5.92 12.72 5.12
CA ASP A 58 6.93 13.61 5.73
C ASP A 58 7.76 14.38 4.68
N GLY A 59 7.50 14.17 3.39
CA GLY A 59 8.21 14.80 2.27
C GLY A 59 9.45 14.03 1.78
N GLU A 60 9.91 13.03 2.54
CA GLU A 60 11.07 12.21 2.19
C GLU A 60 10.64 10.94 1.44
N PRO A 61 11.46 10.37 0.54
CA PRO A 61 11.13 9.13 -0.14
C PRO A 61 11.08 7.93 0.83
N PHE A 62 10.43 6.84 0.40
CA PHE A 62 10.57 5.56 1.07
C PHE A 62 12.00 5.02 0.91
N LYS A 63 12.61 4.60 2.01
CA LYS A 63 13.82 3.76 1.96
C LYS A 63 13.43 2.29 1.99
N PRO A 64 14.21 1.38 1.39
CA PRO A 64 13.88 -0.05 1.37
C PRO A 64 13.61 -0.63 2.77
N ARG A 65 14.39 -0.22 3.77
CA ARG A 65 14.22 -0.65 5.17
C ARG A 65 12.84 -0.30 5.75
N HIS A 66 12.27 0.83 5.35
CA HIS A 66 10.96 1.28 5.84
C HIS A 66 9.87 0.30 5.39
N ILE A 67 9.91 -0.11 4.13
CA ILE A 67 8.95 -1.05 3.56
C ILE A 67 9.12 -2.43 4.17
N VAL A 68 10.37 -2.93 4.26
CA VAL A 68 10.64 -4.27 4.81
C VAL A 68 10.15 -4.39 6.26
N ALA A 69 10.52 -3.44 7.12
CA ALA A 69 10.12 -3.46 8.53
C ALA A 69 8.60 -3.34 8.69
N ALA A 70 7.94 -2.46 7.93
CA ALA A 70 6.49 -2.32 7.96
C ALA A 70 5.77 -3.61 7.51
N VAL A 71 6.24 -4.24 6.43
CA VAL A 71 5.65 -5.49 5.95
C VAL A 71 5.80 -6.61 6.98
N GLN A 72 6.96 -6.73 7.64
CA GLN A 72 7.18 -7.74 8.68
C GLN A 72 6.19 -7.59 9.83
N LYS A 73 6.06 -6.38 10.40
CA LYS A 73 5.11 -6.07 11.47
C LYS A 73 3.66 -6.40 11.09
N GLN A 74 3.26 -6.10 9.85
CA GLN A 74 1.91 -6.40 9.37
C GLN A 74 1.64 -7.89 9.13
N LEU A 75 2.69 -8.67 8.83
CA LEU A 75 2.61 -10.13 8.69
C LEU A 75 2.58 -10.82 10.06
N GLU A 76 3.28 -10.26 11.04
CA GLU A 76 3.24 -10.68 12.45
C GLU A 76 1.91 -10.30 13.14
N GLY A 77 1.11 -9.45 12.49
CA GLY A 77 -0.20 -9.02 12.98
C GLY A 77 -0.13 -7.89 14.02
N GLU A 78 1.02 -7.24 14.16
CA GLU A 78 1.21 -6.14 15.11
C GLU A 78 0.39 -4.90 14.72
N GLU A 79 0.29 -4.62 13.41
CA GLU A 79 -0.43 -3.46 12.88
C GLU A 79 -1.02 -3.74 11.49
N THR A 80 -1.92 -2.85 11.06
CA THR A 80 -2.50 -2.85 9.70
C THR A 80 -2.25 -1.53 8.96
N LEU A 81 -1.73 -0.51 9.65
CA LEU A 81 -1.33 0.76 9.09
C LEU A 81 0.05 1.13 9.63
N SER A 82 1.03 1.22 8.73
CA SER A 82 2.39 1.65 9.04
C SER A 82 2.65 3.04 8.49
N VAL A 83 3.25 3.91 9.30
CA VAL A 83 3.74 5.22 8.86
C VAL A 83 5.22 5.34 9.24
N PRO A 84 6.15 4.89 8.38
CA PRO A 84 7.57 4.91 8.71
C PRO A 84 8.17 6.31 8.56
N TYR A 85 9.08 6.63 9.48
CA TYR A 85 9.88 7.85 9.48
C TYR A 85 11.37 7.52 9.43
N GLU A 86 12.15 8.47 8.93
CA GLU A 86 13.60 8.42 9.07
C GLU A 86 14.00 9.00 10.44
N GLU A 87 14.59 8.17 11.29
CA GLU A 87 15.26 8.67 12.49
C GLU A 87 16.53 9.40 12.08
N ILE A 88 16.51 10.74 12.20
CA ILE A 88 17.71 11.56 12.10
C ILE A 88 18.39 11.49 13.47
N ILE A 89 19.50 10.77 13.55
CA ILE A 89 20.38 10.82 14.73
C ILE A 89 21.12 12.16 14.64
N VAL A 90 20.79 13.10 15.52
CA VAL A 90 21.50 14.37 15.72
C VAL A 90 22.51 14.21 16.85
#